data_AF-A0AA92K4E1-F1
#
_entry.id   AF-A0AA92K4E1-F1
#
_cell.length_a   1.000
_cell.length_b   1.000
_cell.length_c   1.000
_cell.angle_alpha   90.00
_cell.angle_beta   90.00
_cell.angle_gamma   90.00
#
_symmetry.space_group_name_H-M   'P 1'
#
loop_
_entity.id
_entity.type
_entity.pdbx_description
1 polymer ?
#
loop_
_entity_poly.entity_id
_entity_poly.type
_entity_poly.pdbx_seq_one_letter_code
_entity_poly.pdbx_strand_id
1 'polypeptide(L)'
;MPHLTAGIAIAVVCKTFIRWVRAEAELQNFEAGNNGSFMVKTPNGHAQPHQLYFATRNLKGELLKWLPESCLTLPSSVMARAKLGDEGTQDDLFGDLLAHARAERNAAIERAARGSMSTA
;
A
#
# COMPACT_ATOMS: atom_id res chain seq x y z
N MET A 1 9.01 9.89 -22.38
CA MET A 1 9.13 9.74 -20.92
C MET A 1 8.26 8.58 -20.48
N PRO A 2 8.79 7.60 -19.72
CA PRO A 2 7.94 6.61 -19.06
C PRO A 2 6.89 7.33 -18.21
N HIS A 3 5.65 6.87 -18.24
CA HIS A 3 4.56 7.53 -17.52
C HIS A 3 4.72 7.32 -16.01
N LEU A 4 4.58 8.38 -15.22
CA LEU A 4 4.53 8.39 -13.74
C LEU A 4 3.25 7.70 -13.21
N THR A 5 3.06 6.42 -13.50
CA THR A 5 1.89 5.63 -13.07
C THR A 5 2.07 4.95 -11.71
N ALA A 6 3.29 4.98 -11.15
CA ALA A 6 3.59 4.33 -9.87
C ALA A 6 2.77 4.88 -8.70
N GLY A 7 2.46 6.19 -8.70
CA GLY A 7 1.60 6.81 -7.68
C GLY A 7 0.16 6.25 -7.67
N ILE A 8 -0.38 5.88 -8.85
CA ILE A 8 -1.71 5.27 -8.97
C ILE A 8 -1.70 3.86 -8.37
N ALA A 9 -0.70 3.05 -8.70
CA ALA A 9 -0.57 1.70 -8.17
C ALA A 9 -0.46 1.70 -6.63
N ILE A 10 0.37 2.57 -6.07
CA ILE A 10 0.50 2.75 -4.61
C ILE A 10 -0.85 3.13 -3.99
N ALA A 11 -1.54 4.11 -4.57
CA ALA A 11 -2.83 4.56 -4.05
C ALA A 11 -3.90 3.44 -4.08
N VAL A 12 -3.93 2.63 -5.15
CA VAL A 12 -4.83 1.48 -5.27
C VAL A 12 -4.52 0.44 -4.19
N VAL A 13 -3.25 0.03 -4.05
CA VAL A 13 -2.84 -0.97 -3.05
C VAL A 13 -3.21 -0.53 -1.63
N CYS A 14 -2.85 0.70 -1.24
CA CYS A 14 -3.15 1.23 0.09
C CYS A 14 -4.66 1.26 0.39
N LYS A 15 -5.46 1.75 -0.57
CA LYS A 15 -6.93 1.82 -0.40
C LYS A 15 -7.55 0.42 -0.32
N THR A 16 -7.13 -0.51 -1.18
CA THR A 16 -7.64 -1.88 -1.18
C THR A 16 -7.26 -2.61 0.11
N PHE A 17 -6.05 -2.38 0.64
CA PHE A 17 -5.61 -2.96 1.92
C PHE A 17 -6.48 -2.50 3.08
N ILE A 18 -6.71 -1.18 3.22
CA ILE A 18 -7.56 -0.62 4.27
C ILE A 18 -8.99 -1.18 4.19
N ARG A 19 -9.54 -1.27 2.97
CA ARG A 19 -10.88 -1.85 2.75
C ARG A 19 -10.93 -3.32 3.13
N TRP A 20 -9.90 -4.09 2.79
CA TRP A 20 -9.82 -5.51 3.13
C TRP A 20 -9.76 -5.73 4.65
N VAL A 21 -8.91 -4.97 5.37
CA VAL A 21 -8.81 -5.06 6.84
C VAL A 21 -10.15 -4.78 7.52
N ARG A 22 -10.90 -3.77 7.03
CA ARG A 22 -12.23 -3.47 7.55
C ARG A 22 -13.23 -4.58 7.26
N ALA A 23 -13.23 -5.12 6.05
CA ALA A 23 -14.12 -6.22 5.66
C ALA A 23 -13.84 -7.51 6.46
N GLU A 24 -12.57 -7.83 6.73
CA GLU A 24 -12.16 -8.92 7.62
C GLU A 24 -12.70 -8.72 9.04
N ALA A 25 -12.56 -7.52 9.60
CA ALA A 25 -13.08 -7.23 10.94
C ALA A 25 -14.61 -7.37 11.01
N GLU A 26 -15.33 -6.91 9.98
CA GLU A 26 -16.78 -7.09 9.89
C GLU A 26 -17.17 -8.56 9.75
N LEU A 27 -16.44 -9.35 8.96
CA LEU A 27 -16.67 -10.79 8.81
C LEU A 27 -16.43 -11.53 10.13
N GLN A 28 -15.35 -11.22 10.84
CA GLN A 28 -15.04 -11.82 12.15
C GLN A 28 -16.11 -11.49 13.19
N ASN A 29 -16.58 -10.24 13.22
CA ASN A 29 -17.67 -9.83 14.11
C ASN A 29 -18.98 -10.59 13.77
N PHE A 30 -19.26 -10.78 12.49
CA PHE A 30 -20.39 -11.56 12.04
C PHE A 30 -20.28 -13.03 12.47
N GLU A 31 -19.12 -13.67 12.26
CA GLU A 31 -18.88 -15.06 12.66
C GLU A 31 -19.04 -15.24 14.17
N ALA A 32 -18.49 -14.32 14.97
CA ALA A 32 -18.65 -14.34 16.42
C ALA A 32 -20.14 -14.27 16.85
N GLY A 33 -20.94 -13.48 16.14
CA GLY A 33 -22.39 -13.39 16.34
C GLY A 33 -23.20 -14.55 15.76
N ASN A 34 -22.62 -15.38 14.89
CA ASN A 34 -23.28 -16.45 14.14
C ASN A 34 -22.64 -17.82 14.42
N ASN A 35 -22.41 -18.12 15.70
CA ASN A 35 -21.88 -19.40 16.17
C ASN A 35 -20.55 -19.83 15.52
N GLY A 36 -19.69 -18.86 15.17
CA GLY A 36 -18.41 -19.09 14.50
C GLY A 36 -18.51 -19.44 13.02
N SER A 37 -19.68 -19.27 12.41
CA SER A 37 -19.92 -19.60 11.00
C SER A 37 -20.17 -18.34 10.17
N PHE A 38 -19.62 -18.29 8.96
CA PHE A 38 -19.99 -17.29 7.96
C PHE A 38 -21.22 -17.71 7.14
N MET A 39 -21.79 -18.90 7.39
CA MET A 39 -22.94 -19.42 6.63
C MET A 39 -24.26 -18.87 7.18
N VAL A 40 -25.15 -18.45 6.28
CA VAL A 40 -26.51 -17.99 6.58
C VAL A 40 -27.54 -18.86 5.89
N LYS A 41 -28.69 -19.04 6.54
CA LYS A 41 -29.86 -19.64 5.92
C LYS A 41 -30.65 -18.56 5.19
N THR A 42 -30.94 -18.82 3.92
CA THR A 42 -31.85 -17.99 3.12
C THR A 42 -33.29 -18.19 3.58
N PRO A 43 -34.21 -17.27 3.24
CA PRO A 43 -35.65 -17.47 3.49
C PRO A 43 -36.20 -18.78 2.90
N ASN A 44 -35.56 -19.27 1.81
CA ASN A 44 -35.92 -20.51 1.13
C ASN A 44 -35.30 -21.76 1.78
N GLY A 45 -34.62 -21.62 2.92
CA GLY A 45 -34.04 -22.71 3.70
C GLY A 45 -32.65 -23.19 3.23
N HIS A 46 -32.13 -22.68 2.12
CA HIS A 46 -30.78 -23.03 1.63
C HIS A 46 -29.69 -22.33 2.43
N ALA A 47 -28.58 -23.03 2.68
CA ALA A 47 -27.40 -22.46 3.30
C ALA A 47 -26.46 -21.85 2.25
N GLN A 48 -26.01 -20.62 2.47
CA GLN A 48 -25.03 -19.95 1.63
C GLN A 48 -24.08 -19.08 2.46
N PRO A 49 -22.88 -18.76 1.98
CA PRO A 49 -21.99 -17.81 2.66
C PRO A 49 -22.63 -16.41 2.75
N HIS A 50 -22.36 -15.71 3.83
CA HIS A 50 -22.74 -14.32 3.99
C HIS A 50 -22.02 -13.43 2.95
N GLN A 51 -22.62 -12.31 2.57
CA GLN A 51 -22.04 -11.41 1.55
C GLN A 51 -20.67 -10.85 1.94
N LEU A 52 -20.42 -10.66 3.25
CA LEU A 52 -19.12 -10.25 3.78
C LEU A 52 -17.99 -11.21 3.40
N TYR A 53 -18.28 -12.52 3.31
CA TYR A 53 -17.29 -13.51 2.89
C TYR A 53 -16.83 -13.24 1.45
N PHE A 54 -17.77 -12.98 0.54
CA PHE A 54 -17.44 -12.69 -0.86
C PHE A 54 -16.71 -11.35 -1.01
N ALA A 55 -17.15 -10.31 -0.30
CA ALA A 55 -16.47 -9.01 -0.31
C ALA A 55 -15.01 -9.13 0.16
N THR A 56 -14.79 -9.82 1.28
CA THR A 56 -13.46 -10.05 1.86
C THR A 56 -12.57 -10.87 0.93
N ARG A 57 -13.10 -11.98 0.38
CA ARG A 57 -12.40 -12.82 -0.59
C ARG A 57 -11.96 -12.05 -1.83
N ASN A 58 -12.84 -11.21 -2.38
CA ASN A 58 -12.55 -10.44 -3.59
C ASN A 58 -11.46 -9.40 -3.34
N LEU A 59 -11.54 -8.65 -2.23
CA LEU A 59 -10.52 -7.66 -1.87
C LEU A 59 -9.14 -8.31 -1.63
N LYS A 60 -9.11 -9.47 -0.97
CA LYS A 60 -7.89 -10.26 -0.80
C LYS A 60 -7.32 -10.70 -2.16
N GLY A 61 -8.18 -11.17 -3.06
CA GLY A 61 -7.80 -11.54 -4.42
C GLY A 61 -7.22 -10.38 -5.22
N GLU A 62 -7.83 -9.19 -5.14
CA GLU A 62 -7.32 -7.97 -5.78
C GLU A 62 -5.94 -7.59 -5.24
N LEU A 63 -5.71 -7.65 -3.92
CA LEU A 63 -4.39 -7.40 -3.34
C LEU A 63 -3.34 -8.37 -3.86
N LEU A 64 -3.65 -9.67 -3.89
CA LEU A 64 -2.73 -10.69 -4.39
C LEU A 64 -2.39 -10.53 -5.87
N LYS A 65 -3.24 -9.85 -6.65
CA LYS A 65 -2.96 -9.47 -8.03
C LYS A 65 -2.09 -8.21 -8.10
N TRP A 66 -2.44 -7.17 -7.35
CA TRP A 66 -1.73 -5.88 -7.40
C TRP A 66 -0.32 -5.91 -6.81
N LEU A 67 -0.08 -6.70 -5.76
CA LEU A 67 1.23 -6.81 -5.11
C LEU A 67 2.34 -7.27 -6.07
N PRO A 68 2.19 -8.37 -6.84
CA PRO A 68 3.20 -8.78 -7.81
C PRO A 68 3.29 -7.80 -8.98
N GLU A 69 2.18 -7.27 -9.48
CA GLU A 69 2.17 -6.27 -10.57
C GLU A 69 2.91 -4.98 -10.18
N SER A 70 2.86 -4.59 -8.90
CA SER A 70 3.54 -3.41 -8.36
C SER A 70 4.95 -3.69 -7.86
N CYS A 71 5.49 -4.89 -8.10
CA CYS A 71 6.82 -5.31 -7.62
C CYS A 71 6.98 -5.28 -6.08
N LEU A 72 5.89 -5.36 -5.33
CA LEU A 72 5.85 -5.29 -3.85
C LEU A 72 6.06 -6.66 -3.18
N THR A 73 6.40 -7.70 -3.93
CA THR A 73 6.79 -9.01 -3.38
C THR A 73 8.24 -9.31 -3.74
N LEU A 74 8.93 -10.09 -2.90
CA LEU A 74 10.33 -10.45 -3.16
C LEU A 74 10.52 -11.09 -4.55
N PRO A 75 9.70 -12.07 -4.98
CA PRO A 75 9.85 -12.66 -6.31
C PRO A 75 9.59 -11.67 -7.45
N SER A 76 8.58 -10.79 -7.32
CA SER A 76 8.28 -9.82 -8.37
C SER A 76 9.34 -8.74 -8.48
N SER A 77 9.90 -8.28 -7.35
CA SER A 77 11.00 -7.31 -7.33
C SER A 77 12.28 -7.86 -7.97
N VAL A 78 12.62 -9.12 -7.72
CA VAL A 78 13.78 -9.79 -8.34
C VAL A 78 13.56 -9.95 -9.85
N MET A 79 12.37 -10.40 -10.28
CA MET A 79 12.05 -10.51 -11.70
C MET A 79 12.04 -9.16 -12.42
N ALA A 80 11.52 -8.11 -11.79
CA ALA A 80 11.51 -6.77 -12.37
C ALA A 80 12.93 -6.23 -12.55
N ARG A 81 13.78 -6.37 -11.51
CA ARG A 81 15.20 -6.01 -11.59
C ARG A 81 15.94 -6.78 -12.69
N ALA A 82 15.70 -8.09 -12.81
CA ALA A 82 16.30 -8.90 -13.86
C ALA A 82 15.87 -8.46 -15.27
N LYS A 83 14.64 -7.95 -15.44
CA LYS A 83 14.11 -7.47 -16.73
C LYS A 83 14.53 -6.03 -17.07
N LEU A 84 14.79 -5.20 -16.07
CA LEU A 84 15.14 -3.79 -16.23
C LEU A 84 16.57 -3.56 -16.73
N GLY A 85 17.47 -4.54 -16.63
CA GLY A 85 18.86 -4.40 -17.05
C GLY A 85 19.63 -3.32 -16.26
N ASP A 86 20.82 -2.95 -16.73
CA ASP A 86 21.70 -1.96 -16.08
C ASP A 86 21.22 -0.50 -16.30
N GLU A 87 20.33 -0.28 -17.27
CA GLU A 87 19.77 1.04 -17.64
C GLU A 87 18.46 1.39 -16.92
N GLY A 88 17.92 0.47 -16.12
CA GLY A 88 16.63 0.60 -15.44
C GLY A 88 16.68 1.58 -14.26
N THR A 89 16.75 2.88 -14.54
CA THR A 89 16.64 3.90 -13.50
C THR A 89 15.19 3.92 -13.01
N GLN A 90 14.96 3.43 -11.80
CA GLN A 90 13.66 3.53 -11.14
C GLN A 90 13.37 5.02 -10.88
N ASP A 91 12.22 5.52 -11.32
CA ASP A 91 11.80 6.90 -11.05
C ASP A 91 11.75 7.15 -9.53
N ASP A 92 12.45 8.18 -9.06
CA ASP A 92 12.40 8.64 -7.69
C ASP A 92 11.23 9.62 -7.51
N LEU A 93 10.07 9.08 -7.15
CA LEU A 93 8.84 9.85 -6.88
C LEU A 93 8.98 10.92 -5.79
N PHE A 94 10.01 10.82 -4.95
CA PHE A 94 10.22 11.72 -3.81
C PHE A 94 11.57 12.46 -3.89
N GLY A 95 12.28 12.37 -5.01
CA GLY A 95 13.61 12.96 -5.18
C GLY A 95 13.61 14.47 -4.94
N ASP A 96 12.65 15.17 -5.55
CA ASP A 96 12.50 16.63 -5.39
C ASP A 96 12.14 17.02 -3.96
N LEU A 97 11.27 16.24 -3.31
CA LEU A 97 10.87 16.46 -1.92
C LEU A 97 12.06 16.25 -0.97
N LEU A 98 12.85 15.20 -1.21
CA LEU A 98 14.06 14.90 -0.45
C LEU A 98 15.14 15.97 -0.68
N ALA A 99 15.31 16.43 -1.91
CA ALA A 99 16.24 17.50 -2.25
C ALA A 99 15.86 18.80 -1.53
N HIS A 100 14.57 19.17 -1.54
CA HIS A 100 14.06 20.32 -0.79
C HIS A 100 14.31 20.20 0.72
N ALA A 101 13.96 19.05 1.33
CA ALA A 101 14.16 18.83 2.76
C ALA A 101 15.64 18.89 3.17
N ARG A 102 16.55 18.38 2.32
CA ARG A 102 18.00 18.49 2.53
C ARG A 102 18.48 19.93 2.44
N ALA A 103 18.00 20.70 1.46
CA ALA A 103 18.37 22.10 1.29
C ALA A 103 17.96 22.95 2.50
N GLU A 104 16.73 22.79 3.01
CA GLU A 104 16.28 23.50 4.20
C GLU A 104 17.10 23.14 5.46
N ARG A 105 17.39 21.85 5.66
CA ARG A 105 18.21 21.40 6.79
C ARG A 105 19.61 22.03 6.76
N ASN A 106 20.24 22.06 5.59
CA ASN A 106 21.57 22.66 5.44
C ASN A 106 21.53 24.17 5.69
N ALA A 107 20.52 24.87 5.15
CA ALA A 107 20.33 26.28 5.40
C ALA A 107 20.10 26.60 6.90
N ALA A 108 19.38 25.74 7.63
CA ALA A 108 19.21 25.87 9.07
C ALA A 108 20.52 25.71 9.84
N ILE A 109 21.36 24.74 9.46
CA ILE A 109 22.69 24.51 10.04
C ILE A 109 23.59 25.74 9.81
N GLU A 110 23.61 26.28 8.58
CA GLU A 110 24.41 27.46 8.25
C GLU A 110 23.96 28.73 9.00
N ARG A 111 22.66 28.89 9.22
CA ARG A 111 22.11 29.99 10.04
C ARG A 111 22.56 29.86 11.50
N ALA A 112 22.49 28.65 12.07
CA ALA A 112 22.94 28.39 13.43
C ALA A 112 24.45 28.66 13.61
N ALA A 113 25.28 28.24 12.65
CA ALA A 113 26.72 28.48 12.66
C ALA A 113 27.08 29.97 12.54
N ARG A 114 26.32 30.75 11.75
CA ARG A 114 26.49 32.20 11.66
C ARG A 114 26.06 32.92 12.94
N GLY A 115 25.01 32.46 13.60
CA GLY A 115 24.55 33.00 14.89
C GLY A 115 25.57 32.79 16.02
N SER A 116 26.28 31.65 16.04
CA SER A 116 27.30 31.36 17.07
C SER A 116 28.63 32.08 16.85
N MET A 117 28.94 32.53 15.63
CA MET A 117 30.16 33.32 15.33
C MET A 117 29.98 34.82 15.59
N SER A 118 28.75 35.31 15.74
CA SER A 118 28.49 36.74 16.00
C SER A 118 28.47 37.10 17.49
N THR A 119 28.60 36.12 18.38
CA THR A 119 28.53 36.29 19.85
C THR A 119 29.86 36.03 20.58
N ALA A 120 30.97 35.94 19.84
CA ALA A 120 32.33 35.81 20.36
C ALA A 120 33.14 37.08 20.12
#